data_AF-A0A427C823-F1
#
_entry.id   AF-A0A427C823-F1
#
_cell.length_a   1.000
_cell.length_b   1.000
_cell.length_c   1.000
_cell.angle_alpha   90.00
_cell.angle_beta   90.00
_cell.angle_gamma   90.00
#
_symmetry.space_group_name_H-M   'P 1'
#
loop_
_entity.id
_entity.type
_entity.pdbx_description
1 polymer ?
#
loop_
_entity_poly.entity_id
_entity_poly.type
_entity_poly.pdbx_seq_one_letter_code
_entity_poly.pdbx_strand_id
1 'polypeptide(L)'
;MAPDAASEPVVIRNYVNVLLRPDRTLSDAFWRGGTAGSHPDDQVLRAIPNLRTLRVDTASPIARDTAVPSRLREVPVRVRAVTAEDILYYDGWYRLEPRADGSGWEITGASLQPVLR
;
A
#
# COMPACT_ATOMS: atom_id res chain seq x y z
N MET A 1 -5.11 -3.11 21.26
CA MET A 1 -5.40 -3.34 19.82
C MET A 1 -6.61 -4.25 19.78
N ALA A 2 -7.69 -3.86 19.09
CA ALA A 2 -8.85 -4.74 18.96
C ALA A 2 -8.40 -6.06 18.30
N PRO A 3 -8.86 -7.23 18.76
CA PRO A 3 -8.42 -8.53 18.26
C PRO A 3 -8.68 -8.75 16.76
N ASP A 4 -9.54 -7.93 16.14
CA ASP A 4 -9.92 -8.02 14.73
C ASP A 4 -9.31 -6.93 13.83
N ALA A 5 -8.41 -6.09 14.35
CA ALA A 5 -7.76 -5.06 13.55
C ALA A 5 -6.87 -5.70 12.48
N ALA A 6 -7.11 -5.40 11.20
CA ALA A 6 -6.33 -5.95 10.10
C ALA A 6 -4.83 -5.62 10.27
N SER A 7 -3.98 -6.64 10.12
CA SER A 7 -2.52 -6.47 10.15
C SER A 7 -2.01 -5.59 9.00
N GLU A 8 -0.83 -5.01 9.17
CA GLU A 8 -0.17 -4.14 8.18
C GLU A 8 -0.13 -4.78 6.77
N PRO A 9 0.29 -6.07 6.62
CA PRO A 9 0.29 -6.74 5.32
C PRO A 9 -1.10 -6.95 4.71
N VAL A 10 -2.15 -7.08 5.53
CA VAL A 10 -3.54 -7.23 5.06
C VAL A 10 -4.06 -5.88 4.56
N VAL A 11 -3.77 -4.79 5.28
CA VAL A 11 -4.13 -3.43 4.85
C VAL A 11 -3.54 -3.11 3.48
N ILE A 12 -2.26 -3.44 3.24
CA ILE A 12 -1.61 -3.22 1.93
C ILE A 12 -2.23 -4.07 0.82
N ARG A 13 -2.54 -5.34 1.07
CA ARG A 13 -3.25 -6.19 0.09
C ARG A 13 -4.62 -5.61 -0.27
N ASN A 14 -5.38 -5.17 0.73
CA ASN A 14 -6.69 -4.56 0.53
C ASN A 14 -6.61 -3.25 -0.27
N TYR A 15 -5.64 -2.40 0.05
CA TYR A 15 -5.36 -1.18 -0.69
C TYR A 15 -5.07 -1.45 -2.17
N VAL A 16 -4.11 -2.35 -2.46
CA VAL A 16 -3.74 -2.72 -3.83
C VAL A 16 -4.93 -3.32 -4.59
N ASN A 17 -5.73 -4.18 -3.95
CA ASN A 17 -6.93 -4.75 -4.57
C ASN A 17 -7.96 -3.67 -4.95
N VAL A 18 -8.07 -2.62 -4.14
CA VAL A 18 -8.99 -1.51 -4.40
C VAL A 18 -8.49 -0.59 -5.51
N LEU A 19 -7.18 -0.52 -5.81
CA LEU A 19 -6.65 0.25 -6.94
C LEU A 19 -7.18 -0.18 -8.31
N LEU A 20 -7.69 -1.41 -8.43
CA LEU A 20 -8.37 -1.91 -9.63
C LEU A 20 -9.77 -1.31 -9.81
N ARG A 21 -10.34 -0.71 -8.77
CA ARG A 21 -11.64 -0.05 -8.84
C ARG A 21 -11.46 1.37 -9.38
N PRO A 22 -12.41 1.86 -10.20
CA PRO A 22 -12.33 3.22 -10.75
C PRO A 22 -12.51 4.30 -9.67
N ASP A 23 -13.17 3.97 -8.56
CA ASP A 23 -13.42 4.90 -7.46
C ASP A 23 -12.16 5.09 -6.58
N ARG A 24 -11.51 6.23 -6.74
CA ARG A 24 -10.30 6.58 -5.99
C ARG A 24 -10.57 6.86 -4.53
N THR A 25 -11.78 7.25 -4.15
CA THR A 25 -12.12 7.51 -2.74
C THR A 25 -11.94 6.26 -1.87
N LEU A 26 -12.22 5.07 -2.43
CA LEU A 26 -11.99 3.80 -1.77
C LEU A 26 -10.51 3.54 -1.50
N SER A 27 -9.64 3.85 -2.47
CA SER A 27 -8.18 3.70 -2.29
C SER A 27 -7.61 4.75 -1.35
N ASP A 28 -8.19 5.95 -1.36
CA ASP A 28 -7.76 7.09 -0.55
C ASP A 28 -8.11 6.93 0.93
N ALA A 29 -9.17 6.20 1.27
CA ALA A 29 -9.51 5.87 2.65
C ALA A 29 -8.44 5.03 3.39
N PHE A 30 -7.51 4.41 2.66
CA PHE A 30 -6.37 3.73 3.26
C PHE A 30 -5.27 4.68 3.71
N TRP A 31 -5.23 5.90 3.19
CA TRP A 31 -4.19 6.87 3.46
C TRP A 31 -4.55 7.77 4.64
N ARG A 32 -3.52 8.20 5.39
CA ARG A 32 -3.65 9.22 6.41
C ARG A 32 -4.31 10.47 5.83
N GLY A 33 -5.34 10.96 6.50
CA GLY A 33 -6.11 12.11 6.03
C GLY A 33 -7.05 11.82 4.86
N GLY A 34 -7.24 10.55 4.49
CA GLY A 34 -8.21 10.15 3.47
C GLY A 34 -7.82 10.57 2.05
N THR A 35 -6.52 10.72 1.78
CA THR A 35 -5.99 10.99 0.44
C THR A 35 -4.55 10.52 0.33
N ALA A 36 -4.18 9.90 -0.80
CA ALA A 36 -2.77 9.69 -1.11
C ALA A 36 -2.05 11.01 -1.46
N GLY A 37 -2.78 12.11 -1.66
CA GLY A 37 -2.23 13.40 -2.10
C GLY A 37 -1.37 13.25 -3.35
N SER A 38 -0.25 13.98 -3.38
CA SER A 38 0.72 13.97 -4.48
C SER A 38 1.91 13.03 -4.24
N HIS A 39 1.79 11.98 -3.41
CA HIS A 39 2.91 11.07 -3.13
C HIS A 39 3.43 10.43 -4.44
N PRO A 40 4.60 10.87 -4.96
CA PRO A 40 5.02 10.55 -6.33
C PRO A 40 5.26 9.05 -6.49
N ASP A 41 5.78 8.41 -5.44
CA ASP A 41 6.18 7.02 -5.49
C ASP A 41 5.00 6.03 -5.54
N ASP A 42 3.81 6.37 -5.03
CA ASP A 42 2.60 5.52 -5.19
C ASP A 42 1.82 5.85 -6.47
N GLN A 43 1.93 7.10 -6.95
CA GLN A 43 1.28 7.53 -8.19
C GLN A 43 1.67 6.65 -9.38
N VAL A 44 2.86 6.02 -9.37
CA VAL A 44 3.28 5.08 -10.42
C VAL A 44 2.33 3.90 -10.60
N LEU A 45 1.69 3.41 -9.53
CA LEU A 45 0.68 2.34 -9.63
C LEU A 45 -0.69 2.90 -10.02
N ARG A 46 -1.05 4.07 -9.48
CA ARG A 46 -2.34 4.72 -9.74
C ARG A 46 -2.47 5.21 -11.18
N ALA A 47 -1.36 5.56 -11.82
CA ALA A 47 -1.28 6.09 -13.18
C ALA A 47 -1.17 5.01 -14.27
N ILE A 48 -1.15 3.72 -13.92
CA ILE A 48 -1.05 2.64 -14.91
C ILE A 48 -2.31 2.63 -15.80
N PRO A 49 -2.19 2.87 -17.12
CA PRO A 49 -3.31 2.81 -18.03
C PRO A 49 -3.75 1.36 -18.28
N ASN A 50 -5.02 1.16 -18.62
CA ASN A 50 -5.56 -0.14 -19.04
C ASN A 50 -5.29 -1.31 -18.07
N LEU A 51 -5.16 -1.02 -16.77
CA LEU A 51 -4.87 -2.01 -15.73
C LEU A 51 -5.98 -3.08 -15.66
N ARG A 52 -5.60 -4.34 -15.85
CA ARG A 52 -6.50 -5.51 -15.83
C ARG A 52 -6.40 -6.31 -14.55
N THR A 53 -5.18 -6.41 -14.01
CA THR A 53 -4.92 -7.16 -12.78
C THR A 53 -3.77 -6.51 -12.02
N LEU A 54 -3.88 -6.50 -10.71
CA LEU A 54 -2.84 -6.04 -9.80
C LEU A 54 -2.70 -7.06 -8.68
N ARG A 55 -1.47 -7.51 -8.44
CA ARG A 55 -1.14 -8.44 -7.34
C ARG A 55 0.02 -7.87 -6.54
N VAL A 56 -0.03 -8.10 -5.23
CA VAL A 56 1.03 -7.71 -4.31
C VAL A 56 1.43 -8.87 -3.41
N ASP A 57 2.73 -9.12 -3.36
CA ASP A 57 3.37 -9.94 -2.35
C ASP A 57 3.96 -9.03 -1.29
N THR A 58 3.74 -9.35 -0.02
CA THR A 58 4.25 -8.58 1.12
C THR A 58 5.21 -9.43 1.93
N ALA A 59 6.27 -8.81 2.44
CA ALA A 59 7.19 -9.41 3.39
C ALA A 59 6.83 -9.02 4.85
N SER A 60 7.58 -9.54 5.81
CA SER A 60 7.41 -9.20 7.23
C SER A 60 7.57 -7.70 7.47
N PRO A 61 6.68 -7.05 8.25
CA PRO A 61 6.81 -5.65 8.61
C PRO A 61 8.10 -5.35 9.38
N ILE A 62 8.75 -4.24 9.05
CA ILE A 62 9.97 -3.74 9.67
C ILE A 62 9.59 -2.54 10.55
N ALA A 63 9.98 -2.57 11.83
CA ALA A 63 9.84 -1.40 12.71
C ALA A 63 10.82 -0.31 12.27
N ARG A 64 10.33 0.92 12.10
CA ARG A 64 11.14 2.11 11.77
C ARG A 64 11.20 3.14 12.88
N ASP A 65 10.74 2.75 14.07
CA ASP A 65 10.85 3.51 15.30
C ASP A 65 11.41 2.62 16.42
N THR A 66 11.58 3.21 17.60
CA THR A 66 12.04 2.53 18.82
C THR A 66 10.91 2.28 19.82
N ALA A 67 9.65 2.50 19.43
CA ALA A 67 8.51 2.32 20.31
C ALA A 67 8.17 0.82 20.49
N VAL A 68 7.62 0.47 21.65
CA VAL A 68 7.16 -0.90 21.94
C VAL A 68 5.72 -0.84 22.49
N PRO A 69 4.69 -1.27 21.72
CA PRO A 69 4.79 -1.75 20.34
C PRO A 69 5.14 -0.62 19.35
N SER A 70 5.79 -0.99 18.24
CA SER A 70 6.14 -0.07 17.15
C SER A 70 4.89 0.58 16.56
N ARG A 71 4.98 1.87 16.28
CA ARG A 71 3.91 2.67 15.68
C ARG A 71 4.25 3.08 14.26
N LEU A 72 5.49 2.93 13.80
CA LEU A 72 5.93 3.20 12.46
C LEU A 72 6.45 1.93 11.81
N ARG A 73 5.70 1.40 10.84
CA ARG A 73 5.97 0.12 10.19
C ARG A 73 6.19 0.30 8.71
N GLU A 74 7.24 -0.30 8.18
CA GLU A 74 7.40 -0.45 6.73
C GLU A 74 7.15 -1.89 6.31
N VAL A 75 6.27 -2.08 5.34
CA VAL A 75 5.95 -3.38 4.75
C VAL A 75 6.59 -3.42 3.36
N PRO A 76 7.65 -4.22 3.17
CA PRO A 76 8.23 -4.42 1.84
C PRO A 76 7.25 -5.13 0.93
N VAL A 77 7.21 -4.72 -0.34
CA VAL A 77 6.29 -5.23 -1.35
C VAL A 77 6.96 -5.55 -2.67
N ARG A 78 6.38 -6.51 -3.37
CA ARG A 78 6.59 -6.78 -4.79
C ARG A 78 5.24 -6.77 -5.49
N VAL A 79 5.09 -5.94 -6.50
CA VAL A 79 3.84 -5.71 -7.21
C VAL A 79 3.98 -6.18 -8.64
N ARG A 80 2.96 -6.87 -9.13
CA ARG A 80 2.81 -7.26 -10.53
C ARG A 80 1.52 -6.67 -11.08
N ALA A 81 1.65 -5.81 -12.07
CA ALA A 81 0.54 -5.20 -12.80
C ALA A 81 0.45 -5.81 -14.20
N VAL A 82 -0.76 -6.18 -14.62
CA VAL A 82 -1.03 -6.65 -15.99
C VAL A 82 -1.90 -5.60 -16.66
N THR A 83 -1.44 -5.05 -17.79
CA THR A 83 -2.22 -4.15 -18.64
C THR A 83 -2.76 -4.92 -19.86
N ALA A 84 -3.36 -4.24 -20.82
CA ALA A 84 -3.75 -4.89 -22.07
C ALA A 84 -2.54 -5.18 -22.99
N GLU A 85 -1.46 -4.44 -22.77
CA GLU A 85 -0.27 -4.40 -23.62
C GLU A 85 0.90 -5.17 -22.99
N ASP A 86 1.11 -5.03 -21.68
CA ASP A 86 2.34 -5.47 -21.01
C ASP A 86 2.11 -5.96 -19.58
N ILE A 87 3.16 -6.55 -19.01
CA ILE A 87 3.25 -6.87 -17.57
C ILE A 87 4.33 -5.98 -16.96
N LEU A 88 3.96 -5.19 -15.96
CA LEU A 88 4.85 -4.29 -15.23
C LEU A 88 5.14 -4.86 -13.83
N TYR A 89 6.38 -4.70 -13.37
CA TYR A 89 6.82 -5.12 -12.05
C TYR A 89 7.35 -3.94 -11.26
N TYR A 90 7.01 -3.90 -9.97
CA TYR A 90 7.50 -2.88 -9.04
C TYR A 90 7.94 -3.53 -7.74
N ASP A 91 9.03 -3.06 -7.17
CA ASP A 91 9.47 -3.45 -5.83
C ASP A 91 9.55 -2.18 -4.96
N GLY A 92 9.39 -2.35 -3.65
CA GLY A 92 9.44 -1.20 -2.73
C GLY A 92 8.86 -1.47 -1.36
N TRP A 93 8.25 -0.46 -0.75
CA TRP A 93 7.61 -0.55 0.56
C TRP A 93 6.44 0.41 0.71
N TYR A 94 5.52 0.06 1.61
CA TYR A 94 4.53 0.99 2.17
C TYR A 94 4.81 1.23 3.64
N ARG A 95 4.68 2.48 4.08
CA ARG A 95 4.82 2.89 5.48
C ARG A 95 3.44 3.09 6.08
N LEU A 96 3.26 2.53 7.27
CA LEU A 96 2.00 2.53 7.99
C LEU A 96 2.18 3.02 9.42
N GLU A 97 1.14 3.66 9.91
CA GLU A 97 0.98 4.03 11.32
C GLU A 97 -0.40 3.56 11.83
N PRO A 98 -0.54 3.27 13.14
CA PRO A 98 -1.84 2.91 13.68
C PRO A 98 -2.77 4.12 13.61
N ARG A 99 -4.04 3.89 13.24
CA ARG A 99 -5.06 4.93 13.27
C ARG A 99 -5.33 5.38 14.70
N ALA A 100 -5.62 6.66 14.89
CA ALA A 100 -5.91 7.25 16.19
C ALA A 100 -7.16 6.64 16.86
N ASP A 101 -8.12 6.17 16.07
CA ASP A 101 -9.35 5.51 16.53
C ASP A 101 -9.14 4.02 16.91
N GLY A 102 -7.93 3.48 16.73
CA GLY A 102 -7.59 2.09 17.03
C GLY A 102 -8.18 1.06 16.06
N SER A 103 -8.78 1.48 14.94
CA SER A 103 -9.42 0.59 13.96
C SER A 103 -8.44 -0.21 13.07
N GLY A 104 -7.15 0.06 13.17
CA GLY A 104 -6.10 -0.66 12.44
C GLY A 104 -4.99 0.28 11.99
N TRP A 105 -4.52 0.10 10.76
CA TRP A 105 -3.40 0.85 10.18
C TRP A 105 -3.83 1.73 9.00
N GLU A 106 -3.18 2.87 8.86
CA GLU A 106 -3.28 3.78 7.72
C GLU A 106 -1.92 3.91 7.04
N ILE A 107 -1.94 4.16 5.72
CA ILE A 107 -0.74 4.39 4.92
C ILE A 107 -0.31 5.85 5.08
N THR A 108 0.95 6.06 5.41
CA THR A 108 1.55 7.40 5.60
C THR A 108 2.64 7.70 4.59
N GLY A 109 3.09 6.70 3.83
CA GLY A 109 4.06 6.87 2.77
C GLY A 109 4.23 5.60 1.95
N ALA A 110 4.87 5.73 0.80
CA ALA A 110 5.28 4.60 -0.03
C ALA A 110 6.58 4.97 -0.72
N SER A 111 7.33 3.93 -1.12
CA SER A 111 8.34 4.05 -2.15
C SER A 111 8.26 2.84 -3.06
N LEU A 112 8.01 3.05 -4.35
CA LEU A 112 7.89 1.99 -5.34
C LEU A 112 8.71 2.35 -6.57
N GLN A 113 9.44 1.37 -7.06
CA GLN A 113 10.31 1.54 -8.22
C GLN A 113 10.00 0.47 -9.25
N PRO A 114 9.89 0.83 -10.55
CA PRO A 114 9.76 -0.16 -11.60
C PRO A 114 11.03 -1.01 -11.64
N VAL A 115 10.87 -2.32 -11.83
CA VAL A 115 11.98 -3.26 -11.95
C VAL A 115 11.84 -4.07 -13.23
N LEU A 116 12.98 -4.34 -13.88
CA LEU A 116 13.05 -5.26 -15.01
C LEU A 116 13.15 -6.69 -14.47
N ARG A 117 12.39 -7.61 -15.05
CA ARG A 117 12.42 -9.04 -14.76
C ARG A 117 12.44 -9.86 -16.03
#